data_AF-A0A7C5BDT8-F1
#
_entry.id   AF-A0A7C5BDT8-F1
#
_cell.length_a   1.000
_cell.length_b   1.000
_cell.length_c   1.000
_cell.angle_alpha   90.00
_cell.angle_beta   90.00
_cell.angle_gamma   90.00
#
_symmetry.space_group_name_H-M   'P 1'
#
loop_
_entity.id
_entity.type
_entity.pdbx_description
1 polymer ?
#
loop_
_entity_poly.entity_id
_entity_poly.type
_entity_poly.pdbx_seq_one_letter_code
_entity_poly.pdbx_strand_id
1 'polypeptide(L)'
;LVFSQRVLLELPKAGVSREDAYKIVQRNAMKVWEEIQKGKPTTNEKGESLYLQYLLEDKELREKLSEEQIRDCFNYDYYTKNVDAIFKRVFED
;
A
#
# COMPACT_ATOMS: atom_id res chain seq x y z
N LEU A 1 -1.65 7.08 -1.84
CA LEU A 1 -1.43 6.26 -3.07
C LEU A 1 0.00 5.73 -3.22
N VAL A 2 1.02 6.27 -2.52
CA VAL A 2 2.42 5.81 -2.62
C VAL A 2 2.60 4.29 -2.47
N PHE A 3 1.74 3.63 -1.68
CA PHE A 3 1.76 2.19 -1.45
C PHE A 3 1.22 1.32 -2.60
N SER A 4 0.49 1.89 -3.57
CA SER A 4 -0.10 1.13 -4.67
C SER A 4 0.95 0.41 -5.53
N GLN A 5 2.13 1.02 -5.69
CA GLN A 5 3.24 0.41 -6.41
C GLN A 5 3.81 -0.81 -5.67
N ARG A 6 3.90 -0.75 -4.34
CA ARG A 6 4.42 -1.89 -3.54
C ARG A 6 3.44 -3.05 -3.55
N VAL A 7 2.14 -2.78 -3.39
CA VAL A 7 1.08 -3.80 -3.51
C VAL A 7 1.11 -4.46 -4.89
N LEU A 8 1.28 -3.69 -5.96
CA LEU A 8 1.39 -4.20 -7.32
C LEU A 8 2.62 -5.11 -7.54
N LEU A 9 3.71 -4.89 -6.80
CA LEU A 9 4.93 -5.71 -6.89
C LEU A 9 4.87 -6.98 -6.03
N GLU A 10 4.13 -6.96 -4.92
CA GLU A 10 3.96 -8.13 -4.04
C GLU A 10 2.94 -9.13 -4.58
N LEU A 11 1.90 -8.66 -5.29
CA LEU A 11 0.86 -9.52 -5.85
C LEU A 11 1.38 -10.61 -6.81
N PRO A 12 2.27 -10.31 -7.77
CA PRO A 12 2.90 -11.32 -8.63
C PRO A 12 3.74 -12.34 -7.86
N LYS A 13 4.38 -11.93 -6.74
CA LYS A 13 5.15 -12.86 -5.90
C LYS A 13 4.25 -13.87 -5.19
N ALA A 14 3.00 -13.49 -4.93
CA ALA A 14 1.97 -14.38 -4.39
C ALA A 14 1.22 -15.20 -5.47
N GLY A 15 1.69 -15.17 -6.73
CA GLY A 15 1.11 -15.94 -7.83
C GLY A 15 -0.12 -15.30 -8.49
N VAL A 16 -0.39 -14.01 -8.23
CA VAL A 16 -1.44 -13.26 -8.93
C VAL A 16 -0.91 -12.80 -10.30
N SER A 17 -1.73 -12.92 -11.35
CA SER A 17 -1.34 -12.43 -12.67
C SER A 17 -1.11 -10.90 -12.61
N ARG A 18 -0.23 -10.37 -13.47
CA ARG A 18 0.00 -8.92 -13.53
C ARG A 18 -1.30 -8.17 -13.82
N GLU A 19 -2.11 -8.69 -14.73
CA GLU A 19 -3.38 -8.07 -15.12
C GLU A 19 -4.36 -8.00 -13.94
N ASP A 20 -4.51 -9.09 -13.19
CA ASP A 20 -5.39 -9.12 -12.03
C ASP A 20 -4.86 -8.22 -10.91
N ALA A 21 -3.53 -8.18 -10.74
CA ALA A 21 -2.89 -7.27 -9.80
C ALA A 21 -3.22 -5.80 -10.14
N TYR A 22 -3.16 -5.42 -11.42
CA TYR A 22 -3.57 -4.08 -11.87
C TYR A 22 -5.04 -3.80 -11.59
N LYS A 23 -5.94 -4.75 -11.91
CA LYS A 23 -7.39 -4.60 -11.68
C LYS A 23 -7.69 -4.36 -10.20
N ILE A 24 -7.11 -5.16 -9.31
CA ILE A 24 -7.32 -5.05 -7.86
C ILE A 24 -6.77 -3.71 -7.35
N VAL A 25 -5.54 -3.36 -7.71
CA VAL A 25 -4.91 -2.11 -7.28
C VAL A 25 -5.71 -0.88 -7.75
N GLN A 26 -6.10 -0.86 -9.03
CA GLN A 26 -6.85 0.24 -9.63
C GLN A 26 -8.23 0.38 -9.01
N ARG A 27 -8.99 -0.72 -8.85
CA ARG A 27 -10.31 -0.71 -8.22
C ARG A 27 -10.27 -0.08 -6.83
N ASN A 28 -9.32 -0.49 -5.99
CA ASN A 28 -9.21 0.04 -4.62
C ASN A 28 -8.66 1.47 -4.59
N ALA A 29 -7.77 1.82 -5.52
CA ALA A 29 -7.27 3.20 -5.63
C ALA A 29 -8.38 4.18 -6.04
N MET A 30 -9.28 3.76 -6.93
CA MET A 30 -10.42 4.58 -7.36
C MET A 30 -11.40 4.87 -6.21
N LYS A 31 -11.66 3.89 -5.33
CA LYS A 31 -12.48 4.10 -4.12
C LYS A 31 -11.89 5.19 -3.23
N VAL A 32 -10.58 5.17 -3.00
CA VAL A 32 -9.90 6.22 -2.22
C VAL A 32 -10.03 7.59 -2.89
N TRP A 33 -9.85 7.65 -4.21
CA TRP A 33 -10.01 8.89 -4.97
C TRP A 33 -11.42 9.47 -4.86
N GLU A 34 -12.45 8.64 -4.92
CA GLU A 34 -13.83 9.06 -4.76
C GLU A 34 -14.08 9.67 -3.38
N GLU A 35 -13.53 9.07 -2.32
CA GLU A 35 -13.66 9.61 -0.97
C GLU A 35 -12.87 10.91 -0.78
N ILE A 36 -11.70 11.03 -1.41
CA ILE A 36 -10.93 12.30 -1.46
C ILE A 36 -11.77 13.39 -2.14
N GLN A 37 -12.43 13.08 -3.26
CA GLN A 37 -13.30 14.03 -3.96
C GLN A 37 -14.49 14.49 -3.12
N LYS A 38 -14.99 13.62 -2.22
CA LYS A 38 -16.03 13.96 -1.24
C LYS A 38 -15.51 14.78 -0.05
N GLY A 39 -14.22 15.13 -0.04
CA GLY A 39 -13.58 15.89 1.04
C GLY A 39 -13.34 15.07 2.31
N LYS A 40 -13.37 13.73 2.22
CA LYS A 40 -13.10 12.88 3.38
C LYS A 40 -11.60 12.74 3.65
N PRO A 41 -11.19 12.59 4.91
CA PRO A 41 -9.81 12.28 5.26
C PRO A 41 -9.38 10.94 4.63
N THR A 42 -8.12 10.87 4.22
CA THR A 42 -7.50 9.66 3.63
C THR A 42 -6.97 8.68 4.67
N THR A 43 -7.22 8.97 5.94
CA THR A 43 -6.83 8.19 7.10
C THR A 43 -8.04 7.98 7.99
N ASN A 44 -8.15 6.79 8.59
CA ASN A 44 -9.20 6.50 9.57
C ASN A 44 -8.87 7.12 10.95
N GLU A 45 -9.78 6.95 11.92
CA GLU A 45 -9.63 7.44 13.31
C GLU A 45 -8.39 6.85 14.03
N LYS A 46 -7.88 5.71 13.55
CA LYS A 46 -6.68 5.03 14.08
C LYS A 46 -5.39 5.48 13.38
N GLY A 47 -5.46 6.41 12.42
CA GLY A 47 -4.33 6.87 11.62
C GLY A 47 -3.90 5.90 10.51
N GLU A 48 -4.66 4.84 10.23
CA GLU A 48 -4.37 3.92 9.13
C GLU A 48 -4.87 4.50 7.79
N SER A 49 -4.18 4.16 6.70
CA SER A 49 -4.57 4.61 5.36
C SER A 49 -5.93 4.03 4.94
N LEU A 50 -6.82 4.86 4.42
CA LEU A 50 -8.09 4.44 3.83
C LEU A 50 -7.88 3.43 2.67
N TYR A 51 -6.75 3.55 1.96
CA TYR A 51 -6.37 2.59 0.92
C TYR A 51 -6.10 1.19 1.49
N LEU A 52 -5.42 1.10 2.64
CA LEU A 52 -5.20 -0.16 3.34
C LEU A 52 -6.54 -0.80 3.74
N GLN A 53 -7.47 0.00 4.27
CA GLN A 53 -8.80 -0.50 4.63
C GLN A 53 -9.53 -1.11 3.43
N TYR A 54 -9.56 -0.41 2.29
CA TYR A 54 -10.21 -0.96 1.10
C TYR A 54 -9.56 -2.24 0.57
N LEU A 55 -8.24 -2.38 0.69
CA LEU A 55 -7.55 -3.62 0.34
C LEU A 55 -7.89 -4.76 1.32
N LEU A 56 -8.00 -4.48 2.62
CA LEU A 56 -8.38 -5.47 3.63
C LEU A 56 -9.84 -5.92 3.49
N GLU A 57 -10.72 -5.04 3.00
CA GLU A 57 -12.12 -5.34 2.68
C GLU A 57 -12.30 -6.04 1.34
N ASP A 58 -11.28 -6.03 0.48
CA ASP A 58 -11.33 -6.67 -0.83
C ASP A 58 -11.19 -8.19 -0.70
N LYS A 59 -12.32 -8.89 -0.84
CA LYS A 59 -12.38 -10.36 -0.72
C LYS A 59 -11.48 -11.07 -1.72
N GLU A 60 -11.43 -10.58 -2.97
CA GLU A 60 -10.62 -11.16 -4.03
C GLU A 60 -9.13 -11.04 -3.70
N LEU A 61 -8.74 -9.92 -3.09
CA LEU A 61 -7.38 -9.73 -2.59
C LEU A 61 -7.10 -10.62 -1.36
N ARG A 62 -8.03 -10.70 -0.40
CA ARG A 62 -7.89 -11.49 0.83
C ARG A 62 -7.84 -13.00 0.61
N GLU A 63 -8.38 -13.48 -0.51
CA GLU A 63 -8.21 -14.86 -0.97
C GLU A 63 -6.79 -15.15 -1.49
N LYS A 64 -6.05 -14.12 -1.90
CA LYS A 64 -4.69 -14.26 -2.46
C LYS A 64 -3.59 -13.88 -1.46
N LEU A 65 -3.84 -12.88 -0.63
CA LEU A 65 -2.90 -12.37 0.36
C LEU A 65 -3.52 -12.40 1.76
N SER A 66 -2.71 -12.79 2.74
CA SER A 66 -3.08 -12.62 4.14
C SER A 66 -3.14 -11.14 4.52
N GLU A 67 -3.91 -10.82 5.57
CA GLU A 67 -3.98 -9.46 6.11
C GLU A 67 -2.60 -8.94 6.50
N GLU A 68 -1.75 -9.81 7.07
CA GLU A 68 -0.37 -9.47 7.42
C GLU A 68 0.45 -9.08 6.20
N GLN A 69 0.38 -9.85 5.10
CA GLN A 69 1.07 -9.51 3.85
C GLN A 69 0.60 -8.17 3.26
N ILE A 70 -0.71 -7.90 3.34
CA ILE A 70 -1.27 -6.63 2.89
C ILE A 70 -0.76 -5.48 3.77
N ARG A 71 -0.76 -5.65 5.10
CA ARG A 71 -0.25 -4.63 6.05
C ARG A 71 1.25 -4.39 5.87
N ASP A 72 2.04 -5.42 5.58
CA ASP A 72 3.47 -5.32 5.31
C ASP A 72 3.78 -4.46 4.07
N CYS A 73 2.90 -4.46 3.07
CA CYS A 73 3.02 -3.55 1.92
C CYS A 73 2.94 -2.07 2.33
N PHE A 74 2.36 -1.76 3.48
CA PHE A 74 2.19 -0.41 4.03
C PHE A 74 3.18 -0.09 5.14
N ASN A 75 4.09 -1.00 5.49
CA ASN A 75 5.10 -0.71 6.48
C ASN A 75 6.09 0.36 5.96
N TYR A 76 6.10 1.51 6.64
CA TYR A 76 6.92 2.69 6.35
C TYR A 76 8.41 2.46 6.65
N ASP A 77 8.77 1.51 7.52
CA ASP A 77 10.17 1.20 7.87
C ASP A 77 11.00 0.83 6.63
N TYR A 78 10.35 0.27 5.60
CA TYR A 78 10.99 -0.01 4.33
C TYR A 78 11.46 1.24 3.59
N TYR A 79 10.76 2.37 3.75
CA TYR A 79 11.08 3.64 3.08
C TYR A 79 12.11 4.46 3.86
N THR A 80 12.23 4.26 5.17
CA THR A 80 13.21 4.96 6.03
C THR A 80 14.52 4.19 6.20
N LYS A 81 14.60 2.91 5.81
CA LYS A 81 15.81 2.07 5.98
C LYS A 81 17.12 2.66 5.42
N ASN A 82 17.03 3.54 4.42
CA ASN A 82 18.20 4.15 3.79
C ASN A 82 18.48 5.57 4.29
N VAL A 83 17.64 6.13 5.18
CA VAL A 83 17.82 7.49 5.71
C VAL A 83 19.15 7.59 6.45
N ASP A 84 19.46 6.60 7.29
CA ASP A 84 20.72 6.55 8.02
C ASP A 84 21.92 6.43 7.07
N ALA A 85 21.82 5.63 6.00
CA ALA A 85 22.88 5.49 5.01
C ALA A 85 23.14 6.79 4.22
N ILE A 86 22.10 7.58 3.95
CA ILE A 86 22.20 8.87 3.28
C ILE A 86 22.79 9.92 4.24
N PHE A 87 22.33 9.96 5.50
CA PHE A 87 22.87 10.87 6.51
C PHE A 87 24.35 10.58 6.80
N LYS A 88 24.72 9.30 6.90
CA LYS A 88 26.11 8.87 7.06
C LYS A 88 27.01 9.41 5.95
N ARG A 89 26.54 9.39 4.71
CA ARG A 89 27.30 9.87 3.54
C ARG A 89 27.42 11.41 3.46
N VAL A 90 26.51 12.14 4.09
CA VAL A 90 26.45 13.62 4.01
C VAL A 90 27.08 14.29 5.24
N PHE A 91 27.04 13.63 6.40
CA PHE A 91 27.43 14.22 7.68
C PHE A 91 28.58 13.50 8.41
N GLU A 92 29.06 12.35 7.93
CA GLU A 92 30.37 11.86 8.35
C GLU A 92 31.45 12.45 7.44
N ASP A 93 32.04 13.55 7.91
CA ASP A 93 33.46 13.88 7.71
C ASP A 93 34.29 13.30 8.87
#